data_AF-A0AA88CF09-F1
#
_entry.id   AF-A0AA88CF09-F1
#
_cell.length_a   1.000
_cell.length_b   1.000
_cell.length_c   1.000
_cell.angle_alpha   90.00
_cell.angle_beta   90.00
_cell.angle_gamma   90.00
#
_symmetry.space_group_name_H-M   'P 1'
#
loop_
_entity.id
_entity.type
_entity.pdbx_description
1 polymer ?
#
loop_
_entity_poly.entity_id
_entity_poly.type
_entity_poly.pdbx_seq_one_letter_code
_entity_poly.pdbx_strand_id
1 'polypeptide(L)'
;MKLQSIVLAALLSTAFGGAMAENYTSPVIALVGDNAGSWTKGFETNHQVGDFTDSWTFSYSGVAADATGFVKNLQNSKSNIDFYSATLNGVALDISNIGKKSEIEFFDLPVNGTLNLVLTGKAFGTNASYAGTIDVTTAVPEPTTYGMLLGGLGVMGFLARRRKA
;
A
#
# COMPACT_ATOMS: atom_id res chain seq x y z
N MET A 1 29.42 -37.97 48.26
CA MET A 1 29.75 -37.24 47.00
C MET A 1 28.61 -37.44 46.00
N LYS A 2 28.29 -36.41 45.21
CA LYS A 2 27.45 -36.44 43.99
C LYS A 2 25.92 -36.42 44.16
N LEU A 3 25.37 -35.30 44.64
CA LEU A 3 23.96 -34.93 44.39
C LEU A 3 23.80 -33.50 43.84
N GLN A 4 24.90 -32.78 43.61
CA GLN A 4 24.88 -31.38 43.17
C GLN A 4 24.83 -31.19 41.65
N SER A 5 24.88 -32.28 40.87
CA SER A 5 25.06 -32.21 39.41
C SER A 5 23.77 -32.24 38.60
N ILE A 6 22.60 -32.52 39.19
CA ILE A 6 21.34 -32.64 38.46
C ILE A 6 20.58 -31.30 38.39
N VAL A 7 20.73 -30.42 39.38
CA VAL A 7 20.04 -29.12 39.40
C VAL A 7 20.62 -28.13 38.39
N LEU A 8 21.88 -28.30 37.97
CA LEU A 8 22.53 -27.38 37.03
C LEU A 8 22.12 -27.60 35.56
N ALA A 9 21.53 -28.75 35.21
CA ALA A 9 21.09 -29.05 33.84
C ALA A 9 19.70 -28.48 33.50
N ALA A 10 18.89 -28.10 34.50
CA ALA A 10 17.53 -27.61 34.28
C ALA A 10 17.46 -26.09 33.98
N LEU A 11 18.52 -25.33 34.28
CA LEU A 11 18.54 -23.87 34.11
C LEU A 11 18.99 -23.39 32.72
N LEU A 12 19.25 -24.31 31.78
CA LEU A 12 19.78 -23.99 30.45
C LEU A 12 18.80 -24.35 29.30
N SER A 13 17.49 -24.30 29.54
CA SER A 13 16.48 -24.69 28.54
C SER A 13 15.51 -23.59 28.08
N THR A 14 15.65 -22.36 28.58
CA THR A 14 14.69 -21.27 28.25
C THR A 14 15.21 -20.20 27.29
N ALA A 15 16.34 -20.44 26.60
CA ALA A 15 16.83 -19.52 25.57
C ALA A 15 16.44 -19.96 24.15
N PHE A 16 15.18 -20.36 23.94
CA PHE A 16 14.58 -20.34 22.61
C PHE A 16 13.92 -18.98 22.40
N GLY A 17 14.76 -17.95 22.22
CA GLY A 17 14.29 -16.71 21.62
C GLY A 17 13.95 -17.02 20.17
N GLY A 18 12.69 -17.36 19.89
CA GLY A 18 12.19 -17.39 18.52
C GLY A 18 12.50 -16.03 17.89
N ALA A 19 13.04 -16.03 16.67
CA ALA A 19 13.19 -14.80 15.90
C ALA A 19 11.83 -14.09 15.88
N MET A 20 11.72 -12.99 16.63
CA MET A 20 10.47 -12.22 16.64
C MET A 20 10.38 -11.51 15.29
N ALA A 21 9.20 -11.58 14.66
CA ALA A 21 8.97 -10.86 13.41
C ALA A 21 9.13 -9.35 13.66
N GLU A 22 9.89 -8.67 12.82
CA GLU A 22 10.13 -7.23 12.95
C GLU A 22 9.03 -6.45 12.22
N ASN A 23 7.85 -6.45 12.82
CA ASN A 23 6.68 -5.81 12.26
C ASN A 23 6.75 -4.29 12.37
N TYR A 24 6.39 -3.59 11.31
CA TYR A 24 6.17 -2.14 11.33
C TYR A 24 4.68 -1.79 11.24
N THR A 25 4.25 -0.77 11.97
CA THR A 25 2.89 -0.21 11.86
C THR A 25 3.01 1.30 11.76
N SER A 26 2.55 1.87 10.64
CA SER A 26 2.62 3.30 10.43
C SER A 26 1.62 4.06 11.32
N PRO A 27 1.89 5.32 11.68
CA PRO A 27 0.82 6.25 12.00
C PRO A 27 -0.09 6.46 10.77
N VAL A 28 -1.24 7.12 10.94
CA VAL A 28 -2.08 7.50 9.79
C VAL A 28 -1.34 8.56 8.95
N ILE A 29 -1.13 8.24 7.67
CA ILE A 29 -0.43 9.11 6.72
C ILE A 29 -1.45 9.78 5.81
N ALA A 30 -1.60 11.10 5.94
CA ALA A 30 -2.45 11.86 5.03
C ALA A 30 -1.80 11.95 3.63
N LEU A 31 -2.54 11.54 2.60
CA LEU A 31 -2.15 11.79 1.22
C LEU A 31 -2.28 13.29 0.90
N VAL A 32 -1.40 13.78 0.03
CA VAL A 32 -1.44 15.18 -0.43
C VAL A 32 -2.30 15.24 -1.67
N GLY A 33 -3.41 15.98 -1.59
CA GLY A 33 -4.38 16.12 -2.66
C GLY A 33 -4.24 17.42 -3.46
N ASP A 34 -4.75 17.40 -4.70
CA ASP A 34 -5.03 18.58 -5.50
C ASP A 34 -6.54 18.87 -5.61
N ASN A 35 -6.91 19.92 -6.34
CA ASN A 35 -8.30 20.28 -6.60
C ASN A 35 -8.94 19.47 -7.75
N ALA A 36 -8.17 18.61 -8.42
CA ALA A 36 -8.63 17.75 -9.51
C ALA A 36 -9.02 16.35 -9.01
N GLY A 37 -8.96 16.09 -7.71
CA GLY A 37 -9.31 14.81 -7.13
C GLY A 37 -8.21 13.77 -7.33
N SER A 38 -6.95 14.21 -7.30
CA SER A 38 -5.77 13.35 -7.24
C SER A 38 -5.10 13.51 -5.87
N TRP A 39 -4.72 12.40 -5.25
CA TRP A 39 -3.99 12.34 -3.99
C TRP A 39 -2.79 11.41 -4.11
N THR A 40 -1.65 11.80 -3.55
CA THR A 40 -0.42 10.97 -3.60
C THR A 40 0.39 11.03 -2.31
N LYS A 41 1.12 9.94 -2.03
CA LYS A 41 2.13 9.89 -0.96
C LYS A 41 3.16 8.80 -1.21
N GLY A 42 4.43 9.12 -0.94
CA GLY A 42 5.50 8.13 -0.81
C GLY A 42 5.65 7.60 0.62
N PHE A 43 6.11 6.37 0.77
CA PHE A 43 6.40 5.73 2.06
C PHE A 43 7.56 4.75 1.94
N GLU A 44 8.25 4.49 3.05
CA GLU A 44 9.41 3.62 3.11
C GLU A 44 9.66 3.12 4.53
N THR A 45 10.28 1.94 4.65
CA THR A 45 10.78 1.44 5.94
C THR A 45 12.04 0.60 5.73
N ASN A 46 12.73 0.33 6.84
CA ASN A 46 13.89 -0.54 6.90
C ASN A 46 13.55 -1.79 7.70
N HIS A 47 14.23 -2.89 7.37
CA HIS A 47 14.13 -4.13 8.12
C HIS A 47 15.47 -4.73 8.48
N GLN A 48 15.48 -5.38 9.64
CA GLN A 48 16.51 -6.32 10.05
C GLN A 48 16.24 -7.71 9.45
N VAL A 49 17.21 -8.62 9.56
CA VAL A 49 17.05 -9.98 9.04
C VAL A 49 15.90 -10.70 9.74
N GLY A 50 14.97 -11.27 8.98
CA GLY A 50 13.83 -11.99 9.53
C GLY A 50 12.55 -11.82 8.72
N ASP A 51 11.50 -12.50 9.17
CA ASP A 51 10.17 -12.32 8.63
C ASP A 51 9.53 -11.05 9.24
N PHE A 52 8.64 -10.40 8.50
CA PHE A 52 7.93 -9.22 8.96
C PHE A 52 6.49 -9.19 8.43
N THR A 53 5.65 -8.46 9.15
CA THR A 53 4.30 -8.06 8.75
C THR A 53 4.14 -6.58 9.00
N ASP A 54 3.96 -5.84 7.91
CA ASP A 54 3.85 -4.39 7.95
C ASP A 54 2.45 -3.93 7.63
N SER A 55 2.01 -2.90 8.33
CA SER A 55 0.71 -2.25 8.13
C SER A 55 0.89 -0.75 7.95
N TRP A 56 0.39 -0.27 6.82
CA TRP A 56 0.39 1.15 6.46
C TRP A 56 -1.04 1.65 6.37
N THR A 57 -1.32 2.70 7.14
CA THR A 57 -2.62 3.37 7.11
C THR A 57 -2.50 4.72 6.43
N PHE A 58 -3.28 4.94 5.37
CA PHE A 58 -3.33 6.20 4.65
C PHE A 58 -4.73 6.81 4.66
N SER A 59 -4.82 8.13 4.75
CA SER A 59 -6.08 8.87 4.68
C SER A 59 -6.10 9.85 3.50
N TYR A 60 -7.19 9.85 2.75
CA TYR A 60 -7.53 10.86 1.75
C TYR A 60 -8.92 11.45 2.04
N SER A 61 -9.52 12.18 1.10
CA SER A 61 -10.85 12.80 1.23
C SER A 61 -11.99 11.82 1.57
N GLY A 62 -11.78 10.51 1.41
CA GLY A 62 -12.71 9.45 1.82
C GLY A 62 -13.85 9.17 0.83
N VAL A 63 -13.84 9.84 -0.31
CA VAL A 63 -14.78 9.60 -1.43
C VAL A 63 -14.47 8.30 -2.17
N ALA A 64 -15.43 7.77 -2.94
CA ALA A 64 -15.13 6.64 -3.84
C ALA A 64 -14.10 7.07 -4.89
N ALA A 65 -13.05 6.27 -5.06
CA ALA A 65 -11.92 6.54 -5.91
C ALA A 65 -11.26 5.23 -6.35
N ASP A 66 -10.27 5.33 -7.23
CA ASP A 66 -9.42 4.22 -7.62
C ASP A 66 -7.99 4.45 -7.10
N ALA A 67 -7.36 3.40 -6.60
CA ALA A 67 -6.01 3.43 -6.06
C ALA A 67 -5.04 2.72 -7.01
N THR A 68 -3.92 3.37 -7.28
CA THR A 68 -2.79 2.82 -8.04
C THR A 68 -1.53 3.02 -7.20
N GLY A 69 -0.59 2.08 -7.26
CA GLY A 69 0.63 2.21 -6.50
C GLY A 69 1.57 1.04 -6.65
N PHE A 70 2.70 1.15 -5.96
CA PHE A 70 3.70 0.10 -5.93
C PHE A 70 4.44 0.08 -4.60
N VAL A 71 5.06 -1.06 -4.30
CA VAL A 71 6.07 -1.24 -3.26
C VAL A 71 7.23 -2.00 -3.87
N LYS A 72 8.47 -1.53 -3.70
CA LYS A 72 9.64 -2.11 -4.36
C LYS A 72 10.85 -2.21 -3.42
N ASN A 73 11.54 -3.34 -3.53
CA ASN A 73 12.91 -3.53 -3.08
C ASN A 73 13.79 -3.89 -4.28
N LEU A 74 14.99 -3.30 -4.31
CA LEU A 74 16.08 -3.74 -5.20
C LEU A 74 17.19 -4.34 -4.34
N GLN A 75 17.50 -5.61 -4.60
CA GLN A 75 18.58 -6.32 -3.94
C GLN A 75 19.92 -5.66 -4.23
N ASN A 76 20.70 -5.44 -3.17
CA ASN A 76 22.13 -5.11 -3.28
C ASN A 76 23.00 -6.35 -2.92
N SER A 77 24.31 -6.18 -2.84
CA SER A 77 25.23 -7.29 -2.54
C SER A 77 25.12 -7.86 -1.12
N LYS A 78 24.38 -7.19 -0.23
CA LYS A 78 24.30 -7.48 1.21
C LYS A 78 22.88 -7.63 1.74
N SER A 79 21.86 -7.09 1.07
CA SER A 79 20.47 -7.16 1.52
C SER A 79 19.46 -7.31 0.38
N ASN A 80 18.34 -7.94 0.72
CA ASN A 80 17.20 -8.22 -0.15
C ASN A 80 15.91 -8.23 0.69
N ILE A 81 14.76 -8.02 0.06
CA ILE A 81 13.44 -8.34 0.61
C ILE A 81 12.70 -9.18 -0.40
N ASP A 82 12.11 -10.29 0.04
CA ASP A 82 11.11 -11.02 -0.74
C ASP A 82 9.73 -10.80 -0.11
N PHE A 83 8.76 -10.37 -0.91
CA PHE A 83 7.36 -10.20 -0.46
C PHE A 83 6.60 -11.53 -0.57
N TYR A 84 5.74 -11.82 0.40
CA TYR A 84 4.97 -13.06 0.46
C TYR A 84 3.46 -12.84 0.29
N SER A 85 2.93 -11.77 0.86
CA SER A 85 1.54 -11.37 0.68
C SER A 85 1.40 -9.86 0.76
N ALA A 86 0.40 -9.33 0.07
CA ALA A 86 0.05 -7.92 0.16
C ALA A 86 -1.46 -7.77 -0.06
N THR A 87 -2.08 -6.88 0.71
CA THR A 87 -3.49 -6.54 0.56
C THR A 87 -3.70 -5.05 0.71
N LEU A 88 -4.55 -4.45 -0.11
CA LEU A 88 -5.10 -3.11 0.11
C LEU A 88 -6.56 -3.24 0.49
N ASN A 89 -6.93 -2.79 1.70
CA ASN A 89 -8.29 -2.92 2.24
C ASN A 89 -8.82 -4.37 2.22
N GLY A 90 -7.94 -5.35 2.39
CA GLY A 90 -8.26 -6.77 2.36
C GLY A 90 -8.34 -7.40 0.96
N VAL A 91 -8.20 -6.61 -0.11
CA VAL A 91 -8.08 -7.14 -1.48
C VAL A 91 -6.62 -7.51 -1.74
N ALA A 92 -6.38 -8.74 -2.19
CA ALA A 92 -5.04 -9.23 -2.50
C ALA A 92 -4.41 -8.46 -3.67
N LEU A 93 -3.12 -8.17 -3.57
CA LEU A 93 -2.33 -7.48 -4.59
C LEU A 93 -1.35 -8.45 -5.24
N ASP A 94 -0.96 -8.14 -6.47
CA ASP A 94 0.01 -8.95 -7.22
C ASP A 94 1.43 -8.71 -6.69
N ILE A 95 2.19 -9.82 -6.60
CA ILE A 95 3.57 -9.83 -6.12
C ILE A 95 4.47 -10.48 -7.16
N SER A 96 5.64 -9.88 -7.36
CA SER A 96 6.68 -10.40 -8.23
C SER A 96 8.04 -10.28 -7.55
N ASN A 97 8.63 -11.43 -7.20
CA ASN A 97 10.03 -11.52 -6.76
C ASN A 97 10.84 -12.18 -7.88
N ILE A 98 11.50 -11.38 -8.72
CA ILE A 98 12.23 -11.85 -9.90
C ILE A 98 13.66 -11.27 -9.91
N GLY A 99 14.64 -12.15 -9.90
CA GLY A 99 16.05 -11.78 -9.95
C GLY A 99 16.45 -10.96 -8.72
N LYS A 100 16.85 -9.70 -8.94
CA LYS A 100 17.26 -8.75 -7.89
C LYS A 100 16.16 -7.76 -7.51
N LYS A 101 14.91 -8.03 -7.89
CA LYS A 101 13.79 -7.12 -7.72
C LYS A 101 12.62 -7.85 -7.08
N SER A 102 12.06 -7.22 -6.07
CA SER A 102 10.83 -7.65 -5.41
C SER A 102 9.85 -6.51 -5.43
N GLU A 103 8.65 -6.73 -5.96
CA GLU A 103 7.66 -5.69 -6.13
C GLU A 103 6.24 -6.17 -5.82
N ILE A 104 5.44 -5.24 -5.33
CA ILE A 104 3.98 -5.28 -5.28
C ILE A 104 3.49 -4.16 -6.20
N GLU A 105 2.53 -4.46 -7.07
CA GLU A 105 1.91 -3.46 -7.95
C GLU A 105 0.39 -3.64 -7.95
N PHE A 106 -0.33 -2.53 -8.07
CA PHE A 106 -1.78 -2.53 -8.19
C PHE A 106 -2.22 -1.30 -8.98
N PHE A 107 -3.29 -1.46 -9.75
CA PHE A 107 -3.77 -0.48 -10.70
C PHE A 107 -5.28 -0.37 -10.61
N ASP A 108 -5.77 0.85 -10.61
CA ASP A 108 -7.19 1.21 -10.70
C ASP A 108 -8.06 0.39 -9.73
N LEU A 109 -7.54 0.14 -8.51
CA LEU A 109 -8.23 -0.66 -7.51
C LEU A 109 -9.31 0.19 -6.84
N PRO A 110 -10.60 -0.20 -6.90
CA PRO A 110 -11.65 0.59 -6.27
C PRO A 110 -11.46 0.66 -4.75
N VAL A 111 -11.47 1.88 -4.22
CA VAL A 111 -11.30 2.16 -2.80
C VAL A 111 -12.33 3.15 -2.28
N ASN A 112 -12.59 3.07 -0.97
CA ASN A 112 -13.44 3.99 -0.26
C ASN A 112 -12.91 4.19 1.16
N GLY A 113 -12.85 5.44 1.63
CA GLY A 113 -12.42 5.75 2.99
C GLY A 113 -10.92 5.56 3.23
N THR A 114 -10.53 5.20 4.45
CA THR A 114 -9.13 4.98 4.81
C THR A 114 -8.55 3.77 4.06
N LEU A 115 -7.29 3.89 3.66
CA LEU A 115 -6.55 2.83 2.99
C LEU A 115 -5.66 2.10 4.00
N ASN A 116 -5.76 0.78 4.03
CA ASN A 116 -4.93 -0.08 4.85
C ASN A 116 -4.17 -1.06 3.94
N LEU A 117 -2.89 -0.78 3.72
CA LEU A 117 -1.97 -1.67 3.02
C LEU A 117 -1.29 -2.55 4.06
N VAL A 118 -1.54 -3.86 3.98
CA VAL A 118 -0.86 -4.86 4.81
C VAL A 118 -0.01 -5.71 3.89
N LEU A 119 1.27 -5.86 4.22
CA LEU A 119 2.17 -6.71 3.46
C LEU A 119 3.05 -7.54 4.38
N THR A 120 3.47 -8.70 3.90
CA THR A 120 4.36 -9.61 4.60
C THR A 120 5.53 -9.95 3.71
N GLY A 121 6.66 -10.28 4.33
CA GLY A 121 7.84 -10.67 3.60
C GLY A 121 8.94 -11.13 4.53
N LYS A 122 10.11 -11.33 3.92
CA LYS A 122 11.34 -11.64 4.62
C LYS A 122 12.45 -10.74 4.16
N ALA A 123 13.11 -10.12 5.11
CA ALA A 123 14.32 -9.36 4.88
C ALA A 123 15.55 -10.26 5.06
N PHE A 124 16.46 -10.15 4.10
CA PHE A 124 17.77 -10.78 4.11
C PHE A 124 18.84 -9.72 4.30
N GLY A 125 19.86 -10.03 5.11
CA GLY A 125 20.87 -9.06 5.51
C GLY A 125 20.36 -8.10 6.59
N THR A 126 21.30 -7.42 7.25
CA THR A 126 21.01 -6.63 8.46
C THR A 126 20.40 -5.26 8.17
N ASN A 127 20.29 -4.85 6.91
CA ASN A 127 19.72 -3.55 6.56
C ASN A 127 19.08 -3.61 5.17
N ALA A 128 17.88 -4.16 5.12
CA ALA A 128 17.05 -4.16 3.92
C ALA A 128 16.03 -3.02 4.01
N SER A 129 15.47 -2.60 2.88
CA SER A 129 14.45 -1.55 2.85
C SER A 129 13.56 -1.68 1.63
N TYR A 130 12.32 -1.28 1.74
CA TYR A 130 11.47 -1.07 0.57
C TYR A 130 10.89 0.35 0.62
N ALA A 131 10.46 0.82 -0.54
CA ALA A 131 9.74 2.07 -0.69
C ALA A 131 8.61 1.91 -1.70
N GLY A 132 7.63 2.80 -1.63
CA GLY A 132 6.46 2.76 -2.48
C GLY A 132 5.78 4.11 -2.62
N THR A 133 4.82 4.16 -3.54
CA THR A 133 3.85 5.25 -3.64
C THR A 133 2.45 4.68 -3.60
N ILE A 134 1.53 5.48 -3.07
CA ILE A 134 0.10 5.27 -3.21
C ILE A 134 -0.52 6.52 -3.80
N ASP A 135 -1.22 6.32 -4.90
CA ASP A 135 -1.89 7.33 -5.68
C ASP A 135 -3.38 6.99 -5.68
N VAL A 136 -4.22 7.98 -5.42
CA VAL A 136 -5.68 7.83 -5.38
C VAL A 136 -6.27 8.89 -6.29
N THR A 137 -7.11 8.47 -7.22
CA THR A 137 -7.78 9.36 -8.16
C THR A 137 -9.28 9.12 -8.12
N THR A 138 -10.05 10.18 -7.90
CA THR A 138 -11.50 10.10 -8.14
C THR A 138 -11.78 10.06 -9.63
N ALA A 139 -12.82 9.34 -10.03
CA ALA A 139 -13.42 9.54 -11.34
C ALA A 139 -13.86 11.01 -11.45
N VAL A 140 -13.10 11.81 -12.19
CA VAL A 140 -13.46 13.20 -12.48
C VAL A 140 -14.62 13.15 -13.48
N PRO A 141 -15.83 13.62 -13.14
CA PRO A 141 -16.85 13.84 -14.14
C PRO A 141 -16.31 14.94 -15.06
N GLU A 142 -16.00 14.62 -16.31
CA GLU A 142 -15.44 15.61 -17.21
C GLU A 142 -16.35 16.85 -17.25
N PRO A 143 -15.84 18.06 -16.92
CA PRO A 143 -16.65 19.30 -16.96
C PRO A 143 -17.29 19.52 -18.33
N THR A 144 -16.63 19.04 -19.39
CA THR A 144 -17.15 18.99 -20.76
C THR A 144 -18.39 18.14 -20.91
N THR A 145 -18.59 17.06 -20.15
CA THR A 145 -19.81 16.25 -20.26
C THR A 145 -21.04 17.05 -19.83
N TYR A 146 -20.95 17.78 -18.72
CA TYR A 146 -22.04 18.66 -18.28
C TYR A 146 -22.17 19.89 -19.17
N GLY A 147 -21.05 20.48 -19.60
CA GLY A 147 -21.03 21.58 -20.55
C GLY A 147 -21.63 21.23 -21.91
N MET A 148 -21.37 20.03 -22.43
CA MET A 148 -21.90 19.51 -23.70
C MET A 148 -23.35 19.05 -23.55
N LEU A 149 -23.74 18.51 -22.39
CA LEU A 149 -25.13 18.22 -22.09
C LEU A 149 -25.94 19.53 -22.04
N LEU A 150 -25.49 20.53 -21.28
CA LEU A 150 -26.15 21.83 -21.18
C LEU A 150 -26.10 22.58 -22.52
N GLY A 151 -24.98 22.53 -23.22
CA GLY A 151 -24.83 23.09 -24.56
C GLY A 151 -25.78 22.43 -25.57
N GLY A 152 -25.88 21.10 -25.55
CA GLY A 152 -26.81 20.32 -26.36
C GLY A 152 -28.26 20.65 -26.03
N LEU A 153 -28.63 20.72 -24.75
CA LEU A 153 -29.95 21.15 -24.30
C LEU A 153 -30.27 22.60 -24.70
N GLY A 154 -29.27 23.49 -24.64
CA GLY A 154 -29.38 24.88 -25.09
C GLY A 154 -29.69 24.99 -26.58
N VAL A 155 -28.98 24.23 -27.42
CA VAL A 155 -29.23 24.15 -28.87
C VAL A 155 -30.64 23.58 -29.15
N MET A 156 -31.02 22.51 -28.47
CA MET A 156 -32.35 21.90 -28.63
C MET A 156 -33.48 22.85 -28.20
N GLY A 157 -33.31 23.56 -27.09
CA GLY A 157 -34.26 24.59 -26.63
C GLY A 157 -34.40 25.75 -27.61
N PHE A 158 -33.29 26.21 -28.20
CA PHE A 158 -33.29 27.25 -29.23
C PHE A 158 -34.03 26.81 -30.50
N LEU A 159 -33.76 25.59 -30.99
CA LEU A 159 -34.44 25.04 -32.16
C LEU A 159 -35.95 24.85 -31.93
N ALA A 160 -36.35 24.40 -30.73
CA ALA A 160 -37.76 24.26 -30.37
C ALA A 160 -38.49 25.62 -30.36
N ARG A 161 -37.84 26.69 -29.87
CA ARG A 161 -38.40 28.06 -29.91
C ARG A 161 -38.62 28.55 -31.34
N ARG A 162 -37.69 28.27 -32.26
CA ARG A 162 -37.79 28.70 -33.67
C ARG A 162 -38.92 28.01 -34.43
N ARG A 163 -39.37 26.82 -34.00
CA ARG A 163 -40.48 26.08 -34.64
C ARG A 163 -41.86 26.54 -34.15
N LYS A 164 -41.93 27.28 -33.04
CA LYS A 164 -43.17 27.85 -32.50
C LYS A 164 -43.40 29.31 -32.91
N ALA A 165 -42.37 29.98 -33.43
CA ALA A 165 -42.47 31.32 -34.01
C ALA A 165 -42.82 31.24 -35.50
#